data_AF-A0A8J5ILN3-F1
#
_entry.id   AF-A0A8J5ILN3-F1
#
_cell.length_a   1.000
_cell.length_b   1.000
_cell.length_c   1.000
_cell.angle_alpha   90.00
_cell.angle_beta   90.00
_cell.angle_gamma   90.00
#
_symmetry.space_group_name_H-M   'P 1'
#
loop_
_entity.id
_entity.type
_entity.pdbx_description
1 polymer ?
#
loop_
_entity_poly.entity_id
_entity_poly.type
_entity_poly.pdbx_seq_one_letter_code
_entity_poly.pdbx_strand_id
1 'polypeptide(L)'
;MPTSSEFCAFFFKEGSNFIYTCKICNGGRKQAPSTGYSNLLSHLGTKHPNYLTEMATALRAENGSIESIGFVPEAVDHLYSWMRWVVVRNLPLCEVDDPLTRPMSRLRPTMSKAVKLNMHLVAKMIGKVMEVEMEEAFGVLFDGCTHGSTHFLALHRLNLAVQSSLKSYETELDQVNTLMVQLRQPNNSAELAKFTDLRPVKRNATRWSSTREMLERYIRIRSDIRKVEAVEDYVPSASAHRNLAALDPDLRVFDSVCNVVLEIPGEL
;
A
#
# COMPACT_ATOMS: atom_id res chain seq x y z
N MET A 1 24.65 -12.28 -6.85
CA MET A 1 25.28 -10.95 -6.94
C MET A 1 25.49 -10.70 -8.42
N PRO A 2 25.31 -9.47 -8.91
CA PRO A 2 25.49 -9.19 -10.33
C PRO A 2 26.86 -9.67 -10.80
N THR A 3 26.91 -10.27 -11.98
CA THR A 3 28.14 -10.71 -12.61
C THR A 3 28.99 -9.50 -13.01
N SER A 4 30.28 -9.72 -13.22
CA SER A 4 31.20 -8.67 -13.66
C SER A 4 30.78 -8.03 -15.01
N SER A 5 30.10 -8.80 -15.86
CA SER A 5 29.49 -8.34 -17.11
C SER A 5 28.29 -7.42 -16.86
N GLU A 6 27.42 -7.76 -15.91
CA GLU A 6 26.23 -6.95 -15.56
C GLU A 6 26.63 -5.60 -14.95
N PHE A 7 27.64 -5.59 -14.07
CA PHE A 7 28.23 -4.34 -13.56
C PHE A 7 28.76 -3.46 -14.70
N CYS A 8 29.39 -4.05 -15.71
CA CYS A 8 29.93 -3.29 -16.84
C CYS A 8 28.82 -2.70 -17.72
N ALA A 9 27.79 -3.49 -18.04
CA ALA A 9 26.64 -3.00 -18.80
C ALA A 9 25.92 -1.85 -18.07
N PHE A 10 25.79 -1.96 -16.75
CA PHE A 10 25.12 -0.96 -15.93
C PHE A 10 25.93 0.36 -15.85
N PHE A 11 27.22 0.29 -15.52
CA PHE A 11 28.03 1.48 -15.23
C PHE A 11 28.85 2.05 -16.39
N PHE A 12 28.99 1.34 -17.52
CA PHE A 12 29.83 1.77 -18.62
C PHE A 12 29.09 1.82 -19.96
N LYS A 13 29.50 2.74 -20.83
CA LYS A 13 29.12 2.78 -22.24
C LYS A 13 30.26 2.20 -23.05
N GLU A 14 29.99 1.17 -23.83
CA GLU A 14 30.96 0.62 -24.77
C GLU A 14 31.11 1.57 -25.97
N GLY A 15 32.34 1.95 -26.27
CA GLY A 15 32.72 2.77 -27.41
C GLY A 15 33.60 2.01 -28.40
N SER A 16 34.01 2.68 -29.47
CA SER A 16 34.90 2.11 -30.49
C SER A 16 36.28 1.73 -29.90
N ASN A 17 36.93 0.73 -30.50
CA ASN A 17 38.28 0.28 -30.13
C ASN A 17 38.43 -0.26 -28.70
N PHE A 18 37.40 -0.94 -28.18
CA PHE A 18 37.38 -1.55 -26.85
C PHE A 18 37.60 -0.52 -25.72
N ILE A 19 37.09 0.69 -25.90
CA ILE A 19 37.12 1.74 -24.89
C ILE A 19 35.76 1.78 -24.21
N TYR A 20 35.76 1.60 -22.90
CA TYR A 20 34.59 1.69 -22.04
C TYR A 20 34.61 3.01 -21.28
N THR A 21 33.54 3.77 -21.38
CA THR A 21 33.40 5.06 -20.70
C THR A 21 32.49 4.92 -19.49
N CYS A 22 33.02 5.22 -18.30
CA CYS A 22 32.23 5.20 -17.07
C CYS A 22 31.11 6.25 -17.13
N LYS A 23 29.87 5.85 -16.86
CA LYS A 23 28.69 6.75 -16.88
C LYS A 23 28.68 7.72 -15.70
N ILE A 24 29.39 7.43 -14.61
CA ILE A 24 29.43 8.27 -13.40
C ILE A 24 30.46 9.40 -13.54
N CYS A 25 31.69 9.08 -13.95
CA CYS A 25 32.79 10.05 -13.98
C CYS A 25 33.32 10.35 -15.40
N ASN A 26 32.72 9.79 -16.44
CA ASN A 26 33.20 9.88 -17.83
C ASN A 26 34.65 9.40 -18.05
N GLY A 27 35.22 8.64 -17.11
CA GLY A 27 36.55 8.06 -17.23
C GLY A 27 36.58 6.94 -18.29
N GLY A 28 37.46 7.10 -19.29
CA GLY A 28 37.69 6.09 -20.32
C GLY A 28 38.65 4.98 -19.87
N ARG A 29 38.31 3.72 -20.16
CA ARG A 29 39.13 2.55 -19.88
C ARG A 29 39.25 1.68 -21.12
N LYS A 30 40.48 1.44 -21.56
CA LYS A 30 40.75 0.51 -22.67
C LYS A 30 40.77 -0.92 -22.13
N GLN A 31 40.07 -1.82 -22.80
CA GLN A 31 40.08 -3.25 -22.54
C GLN A 31 40.71 -3.98 -23.72
N ALA A 32 41.43 -5.06 -23.47
CA ALA A 32 41.94 -5.91 -24.55
C ALA A 32 40.87 -6.92 -24.98
N PRO A 33 40.81 -7.31 -26.26
CA PRO A 33 39.91 -8.37 -26.71
C PRO A 33 40.10 -9.64 -25.87
N SER A 34 39.01 -10.32 -25.54
CA SER A 34 39.02 -11.60 -24.80
C SER A 34 39.59 -11.53 -23.36
N THR A 35 39.70 -10.34 -22.78
CA THR A 35 40.01 -10.17 -21.35
C THR A 35 38.74 -9.91 -20.55
N GLY A 36 38.63 -10.48 -19.34
CA GLY A 36 37.49 -10.27 -18.46
C GLY A 36 37.35 -8.82 -17.95
N TYR A 37 36.32 -8.57 -17.15
CA TYR A 37 35.90 -7.22 -16.71
C TYR A 37 36.62 -6.68 -15.45
N SER A 38 37.71 -7.32 -15.02
CA SER A 38 38.38 -7.02 -13.75
C SER A 38 38.94 -5.59 -13.68
N ASN A 39 39.39 -5.03 -14.81
CA ASN A 39 39.90 -3.66 -14.89
C ASN A 39 38.80 -2.59 -14.67
N LEU A 40 37.59 -2.85 -15.20
CA LEU A 40 36.43 -1.97 -15.04
C LEU A 40 35.89 -2.04 -13.61
N LEU A 41 35.82 -3.24 -13.03
CA LEU A 41 35.46 -3.41 -11.61
C LEU A 41 36.47 -2.77 -10.66
N SER A 42 37.77 -2.86 -10.96
CA SER A 42 38.81 -2.17 -10.19
C SER A 42 38.64 -0.64 -10.24
N HIS A 43 38.26 -0.09 -11.40
CA HIS A 43 37.93 1.34 -11.50
C HIS A 43 36.73 1.71 -10.62
N LEU A 44 35.66 0.92 -10.64
CA LEU A 44 34.49 1.16 -9.78
C LEU A 44 34.86 1.08 -8.29
N GLY A 45 35.56 0.04 -7.86
CA GLY A 45 35.96 -0.11 -6.45
C GLY A 45 36.86 1.01 -5.92
N THR A 46 37.65 1.65 -6.80
CA THR A 46 38.58 2.73 -6.39
C THR A 46 38.00 4.14 -6.51
N LYS A 47 37.16 4.40 -7.52
CA LYS A 47 36.60 5.75 -7.78
C LYS A 47 35.14 5.91 -7.34
N HIS A 48 34.44 4.80 -7.14
CA HIS A 48 33.02 4.76 -6.83
C HIS A 48 32.75 3.72 -5.73
N PRO A 49 33.21 3.93 -4.48
CA PRO A 49 33.13 2.91 -3.42
C PRO A 49 31.70 2.43 -3.12
N ASN A 50 30.68 3.23 -3.44
CA ASN A 50 29.27 2.91 -3.22
C ASN A 50 28.58 2.23 -4.42
N TYR A 51 29.30 1.88 -5.48
CA TYR A 51 28.71 1.34 -6.72
C TYR A 51 27.85 0.08 -6.52
N LEU A 52 28.22 -0.76 -5.54
CA LEU A 52 27.44 -1.96 -5.18
C LEU A 52 26.05 -1.59 -4.66
N THR A 53 25.98 -0.58 -3.78
CA THR A 53 24.74 -0.10 -3.19
C THR A 53 23.87 0.61 -4.22
N GLU A 54 24.47 1.42 -5.09
CA GLU A 54 23.75 2.13 -6.17
C GLU A 54 23.10 1.16 -7.16
N MET A 55 23.82 0.12 -7.59
CA MET A 55 23.24 -0.90 -8.47
C MET A 55 22.14 -1.70 -7.76
N ALA A 56 22.32 -2.05 -6.48
CA ALA A 56 21.29 -2.73 -5.70
C ALA A 56 20.02 -1.88 -5.52
N THR A 57 20.15 -0.56 -5.36
CA THR A 57 19.02 0.36 -5.27
C THR A 57 18.31 0.52 -6.62
N ALA A 58 19.06 0.63 -7.71
CA ALA A 58 18.48 0.71 -9.06
C ALA A 58 17.73 -0.59 -9.45
N LEU A 59 18.31 -1.76 -9.14
CA LEU A 59 17.66 -3.05 -9.36
C LEU A 59 16.37 -3.22 -8.55
N ARG A 60 16.31 -2.67 -7.34
CA ARG A 60 15.08 -2.63 -6.53
C ARG A 60 14.01 -1.70 -7.11
N ALA A 61 14.42 -0.60 -7.76
CA ALA A 61 13.51 0.38 -8.34
C ALA A 61 12.92 -0.07 -9.68
N GLU A 62 13.66 -0.84 -10.50
CA GLU A 62 13.25 -1.19 -11.86
C GLU A 62 12.43 -2.49 -11.98
N ASN A 63 12.57 -3.47 -11.07
CA ASN A 63 11.77 -4.70 -11.11
C ASN A 63 11.73 -5.42 -9.76
N GLY A 64 10.56 -5.47 -9.13
CA GLY A 64 10.29 -6.19 -7.90
C GLY A 64 10.21 -7.72 -8.05
N SER A 65 11.26 -8.36 -8.60
CA SER A 65 11.44 -9.82 -8.51
C SER A 65 12.60 -10.15 -7.56
N ILE A 66 12.55 -11.31 -6.89
CA ILE A 66 13.60 -11.78 -5.97
C ILE A 66 14.97 -11.89 -6.62
N GLU A 67 15.02 -12.05 -7.95
CA GLU A 67 16.23 -12.13 -8.76
C GLU A 67 17.04 -10.82 -8.75
N SER A 68 16.38 -9.67 -8.51
CA SER A 68 17.02 -8.36 -8.45
C SER A 68 17.84 -8.14 -7.16
N ILE A 69 17.70 -9.01 -6.16
CA ILE A 69 18.33 -8.91 -4.83
C ILE A 69 19.72 -9.59 -4.80
N GLY A 70 20.11 -10.34 -5.84
CA GLY A 70 21.40 -10.99 -5.95
C GLY A 70 21.31 -12.52 -6.04
N PHE A 71 22.30 -13.23 -5.49
CA PHE A 71 22.32 -14.69 -5.59
C PHE A 71 21.46 -15.23 -4.45
N VAL A 72 20.35 -15.87 -4.79
CA VAL A 72 19.46 -16.53 -3.83
C VAL A 72 19.69 -18.03 -3.97
N PRO A 73 20.03 -18.74 -2.87
CA PRO A 73 20.15 -20.19 -2.92
C PRO A 73 18.85 -20.82 -3.41
N GLU A 74 18.93 -21.81 -4.30
CA GLU A 74 17.77 -22.51 -4.88
C GLU A 74 16.77 -23.01 -3.82
N ALA A 75 17.27 -23.47 -2.67
CA ALA A 75 16.43 -23.89 -1.55
C ALA A 75 15.56 -22.75 -0.97
N VAL A 76 16.08 -21.53 -0.93
CA VAL A 76 15.38 -20.34 -0.45
C VAL A 76 14.36 -19.87 -1.48
N ASP A 77 14.73 -19.90 -2.76
CA ASP A 77 13.84 -19.55 -3.87
C ASP A 77 12.63 -20.50 -3.96
N HIS A 78 12.87 -21.81 -3.88
CA HIS A 78 11.78 -22.80 -3.87
C HIS A 78 10.90 -22.70 -2.63
N LEU A 79 11.48 -22.37 -1.47
CA LEU A 79 10.71 -22.13 -0.24
C LEU A 79 9.83 -20.88 -0.36
N TYR A 80 10.35 -19.80 -0.96
CA TYR A 80 9.55 -18.62 -1.27
C TYR A 80 8.45 -18.93 -2.28
N SER A 81 8.75 -19.71 -3.32
CA SER A 81 7.77 -20.15 -4.32
C SER A 81 6.63 -20.96 -3.68
N TRP A 82 6.94 -21.84 -2.73
CA TRP A 82 5.92 -22.52 -1.92
C TRP A 82 5.06 -21.54 -1.11
N MET A 83 5.66 -20.59 -0.41
CA MET A 83 4.91 -19.58 0.35
C MET A 83 4.02 -18.73 -0.57
N ARG A 84 4.56 -18.26 -1.70
CA ARG A 84 3.84 -17.46 -2.68
C ARG A 84 2.66 -18.25 -3.25
N TRP A 85 2.86 -19.51 -3.60
CA TRP A 85 1.79 -20.37 -4.12
C TRP A 85 0.67 -20.51 -3.09
N VAL A 86 1.00 -20.91 -1.86
CA VAL A 86 0.01 -21.08 -0.77
C VAL A 86 -0.76 -19.79 -0.50
N VAL A 87 -0.06 -18.65 -0.35
CA VAL A 87 -0.70 -17.35 -0.03
C VAL A 87 -1.52 -16.82 -1.20
N VAL A 88 -0.93 -16.72 -2.40
CA VAL A 88 -1.57 -16.04 -3.55
C VAL A 88 -2.75 -16.84 -4.07
N ARG A 89 -2.73 -18.16 -3.95
CA ARG A 89 -3.82 -19.04 -4.38
C ARG A 89 -4.78 -19.43 -3.26
N ASN A 90 -4.56 -18.93 -2.04
CA ASN A 90 -5.33 -19.27 -0.85
C ASN A 90 -5.50 -20.79 -0.65
N LEU A 91 -4.41 -21.54 -0.78
CA LEU A 91 -4.43 -23.00 -0.63
C LEU A 91 -4.24 -23.43 0.83
N PRO A 92 -4.84 -24.54 1.27
CA PRO A 92 -4.59 -25.04 2.61
C PRO A 92 -3.14 -25.52 2.74
N LEU A 93 -2.53 -25.30 3.91
CA LEU A 93 -1.12 -25.65 4.16
C LEU A 93 -0.82 -27.15 3.97
N CYS A 94 -1.82 -28.02 4.06
CA CYS A 94 -1.67 -29.44 3.80
C CYS A 94 -1.33 -29.76 2.34
N GLU A 95 -1.60 -28.86 1.38
CA GLU A 95 -1.21 -29.03 -0.04
C GLU A 95 0.32 -29.16 -0.22
N VAL A 96 1.10 -28.57 0.68
CA VAL A 96 2.57 -28.72 0.66
C VAL A 96 2.98 -30.17 0.95
N ASP A 97 2.18 -30.88 1.74
CA ASP A 97 2.41 -32.27 2.12
C ASP A 97 1.65 -33.26 1.22
N ASP A 98 0.77 -32.77 0.33
CA ASP A 98 -0.08 -33.61 -0.51
C ASP A 98 0.76 -34.47 -1.50
N PRO A 99 0.57 -35.80 -1.53
CA PRO A 99 1.33 -36.71 -2.38
C PRO A 99 1.21 -36.45 -3.89
N LEU A 100 0.12 -35.84 -4.36
CA LEU A 100 -0.09 -35.50 -5.77
C LEU A 100 0.51 -34.13 -6.09
N THR A 101 0.37 -33.15 -5.19
CA THR A 101 0.93 -31.80 -5.37
C THR A 101 2.46 -31.80 -5.36
N ARG A 102 3.10 -32.65 -4.52
CA ARG A 102 4.57 -32.77 -4.46
C ARG A 102 5.24 -33.03 -5.81
N PRO A 103 4.92 -34.11 -6.56
CA PRO A 103 5.53 -34.39 -7.86
C PRO A 103 5.15 -33.37 -8.94
N MET A 104 3.96 -32.76 -8.85
CA MET A 104 3.49 -31.77 -9.83
C MET A 104 4.17 -30.41 -9.69
N SER A 105 4.51 -30.01 -8.46
CA SER A 105 5.06 -28.68 -8.15
C SER A 105 6.40 -28.38 -8.82
N ARG A 106 7.21 -29.42 -9.09
CA ARG A 106 8.63 -29.30 -9.49
C ARG A 106 9.50 -28.52 -8.48
N LEU A 107 8.95 -28.15 -7.32
CA LEU A 107 9.66 -27.46 -6.25
C LEU A 107 10.40 -28.47 -5.38
N ARG A 108 11.46 -28.02 -4.70
CA ARG A 108 12.17 -28.88 -3.75
C ARG A 108 11.20 -29.34 -2.65
N PRO A 109 11.26 -30.63 -2.24
CA PRO A 109 10.43 -31.14 -1.16
C PRO A 109 10.64 -30.33 0.13
N THR A 110 9.54 -29.90 0.74
CA THR A 110 9.52 -29.24 2.04
C THR A 110 8.36 -29.81 2.88
N MET A 111 8.15 -29.30 4.08
CA MET A 111 7.03 -29.68 4.95
C MET A 111 6.13 -28.47 5.17
N SER A 112 4.82 -28.69 5.29
CA SER A 112 3.86 -27.63 5.67
C SER A 112 4.31 -26.85 6.91
N LYS A 113 4.86 -27.55 7.91
CA LYS A 113 5.43 -26.95 9.13
C LYS A 113 6.57 -25.97 8.84
N ALA A 114 7.45 -26.30 7.91
CA ALA A 114 8.57 -25.45 7.52
C ALA A 114 8.10 -24.22 6.74
N VAL A 115 7.15 -24.40 5.81
CA VAL A 115 6.52 -23.29 5.08
C VAL A 115 5.83 -22.35 6.06
N LYS A 116 4.99 -22.88 6.97
CA LYS A 116 4.30 -22.10 8.01
C LYS A 116 5.27 -21.30 8.89
N LEU A 117 6.34 -21.92 9.36
CA LEU A 117 7.34 -21.23 10.18
C LEU A 117 7.95 -20.05 9.42
N ASN A 118 8.32 -20.25 8.15
CA ASN A 118 8.91 -19.20 7.34
C ASN A 118 7.91 -18.10 6.99
N MET A 119 6.64 -18.42 6.75
CA MET A 119 5.58 -17.41 6.59
C MET A 119 5.47 -16.51 7.81
N HIS A 120 5.52 -17.09 9.03
CA HIS A 120 5.52 -16.29 10.27
C HIS A 120 6.76 -15.41 10.40
N LEU A 121 7.94 -15.91 10.04
CA LEU A 121 9.18 -15.14 10.07
C LEU A 121 9.14 -13.97 9.07
N VAL A 122 8.67 -14.23 7.84
CA VAL A 122 8.49 -13.21 6.81
C VAL A 122 7.47 -12.17 7.27
N ALA A 123 6.31 -12.58 7.80
CA ALA A 123 5.32 -11.65 8.33
C ALA A 123 5.87 -10.77 9.46
N LYS A 124 6.71 -11.34 10.35
CA LYS A 124 7.38 -10.59 11.41
C LYS A 124 8.40 -9.59 10.86
N MET A 125 9.18 -9.97 9.86
CA MET A 125 10.17 -9.09 9.22
C MET A 125 9.50 -7.97 8.42
N ILE A 126 8.46 -8.29 7.66
CA ILE A 126 7.62 -7.29 6.98
C ILE A 126 7.01 -6.35 8.01
N GLY A 127 6.49 -6.87 9.13
CA GLY A 127 5.95 -6.06 10.22
C GLY A 127 6.95 -5.03 10.75
N LYS A 128 8.23 -5.39 10.91
CA LYS A 128 9.29 -4.46 11.33
C LYS A 128 9.65 -3.44 10.26
N VAL A 129 9.67 -3.84 8.99
CA VAL A 129 9.91 -2.90 7.87
C VAL A 129 8.77 -1.89 7.79
N MET A 130 7.53 -2.38 7.88
CA MET A 130 6.34 -1.54 7.96
C MET A 130 6.36 -0.64 9.18
N GLU A 131 6.83 -1.09 10.36
CA GLU A 131 6.95 -0.25 11.56
C GLU A 131 7.92 0.93 11.36
N VAL A 132 8.96 0.76 10.54
CA VAL A 132 9.90 1.85 10.20
C VAL A 132 9.33 2.76 9.12
N GLU A 133 8.60 2.21 8.15
CA GLU A 133 7.95 2.99 7.08
C GLU A 133 6.68 3.71 7.56
N MET A 134 6.02 3.18 8.57
CA MET A 134 4.81 3.72 9.18
C MET A 134 5.18 4.48 10.46
N GLU A 135 5.45 5.78 10.35
CA GLU A 135 5.54 6.69 11.51
C GLU A 135 4.25 6.68 12.37
N GLU A 136 4.31 7.32 13.55
CA GLU A 136 3.45 7.37 14.77
C GLU A 136 1.95 6.97 14.77
N ALA A 137 1.29 6.67 13.65
CA ALA A 137 -0.15 6.36 13.61
C ALA A 137 -0.47 5.12 12.76
N PHE A 138 -0.73 3.99 13.41
CA PHE A 138 -1.36 2.80 12.80
C PHE A 138 -2.62 2.39 13.57
N GLY A 139 -3.69 2.04 12.86
CA GLY A 139 -5.00 1.80 13.46
C GLY A 139 -5.60 0.49 13.01
N VAL A 140 -5.81 -0.37 14.00
CA VAL A 140 -6.34 -1.71 13.86
C VAL A 140 -7.83 -1.68 14.18
N LEU A 141 -8.67 -2.05 13.21
CA LEU A 141 -10.10 -2.28 13.39
C LEU A 141 -10.32 -3.78 13.55
N PHE A 142 -11.05 -4.14 14.60
CA PHE A 142 -11.51 -5.49 14.85
C PHE A 142 -12.97 -5.59 14.42
N ASP A 143 -13.27 -6.48 13.48
CA ASP A 143 -14.66 -6.86 13.18
C ASP A 143 -14.87 -8.32 13.57
N GLY A 144 -15.86 -8.55 14.43
CA GLY A 144 -16.12 -9.87 15.00
C GLY A 144 -17.39 -10.44 14.40
N CYS A 145 -17.32 -11.64 13.81
CA CYS A 145 -18.51 -12.40 13.45
C CYS A 145 -18.54 -13.74 14.19
N THR A 146 -19.72 -14.31 14.36
CA THR A 146 -19.90 -15.61 15.04
C THR A 146 -20.70 -16.52 14.13
N HIS A 147 -20.22 -17.74 13.90
CA HIS A 147 -20.97 -18.80 13.23
C HIS A 147 -20.94 -20.05 14.11
N GLY A 148 -22.12 -20.47 14.59
CA GLY A 148 -22.24 -21.54 15.57
C GLY A 148 -21.54 -21.20 16.90
N SER A 149 -20.65 -22.08 17.37
CA SER A 149 -19.81 -21.86 18.55
C SER A 149 -18.46 -21.18 18.26
N THR A 150 -18.21 -20.78 17.02
CA THR A 150 -16.91 -20.27 16.58
C THR A 150 -16.97 -18.77 16.35
N HIS A 151 -16.05 -18.04 16.97
CA HIS A 151 -15.87 -16.60 16.79
C HIS A 151 -14.75 -16.34 15.78
N PHE A 152 -15.02 -15.50 14.79
CA PHE A 152 -14.06 -15.04 13.80
C PHE A 152 -13.77 -13.57 14.06
N LEU A 153 -12.51 -13.19 13.90
CA LEU A 153 -12.05 -11.82 14.09
C LEU A 153 -11.32 -11.38 12.82
N ALA A 154 -11.96 -10.51 12.05
CA ALA A 154 -11.36 -9.91 10.88
C ALA A 154 -10.54 -8.68 11.30
N LEU A 155 -9.28 -8.65 10.88
CA LEU A 155 -8.33 -7.59 11.22
C LEU A 155 -8.20 -6.64 10.03
N HIS A 156 -8.82 -5.46 10.12
CA HIS A 156 -8.79 -4.46 9.05
C HIS A 156 -7.92 -3.26 9.47
N ARG A 157 -7.01 -2.80 8.59
CA ARG A 157 -5.99 -1.80 8.91
C ARG A 157 -6.20 -0.52 8.09
N LEU A 158 -6.88 0.51 8.63
CA LEU A 158 -6.99 1.79 7.93
C LEU A 158 -7.37 3.02 8.79
N ASN A 159 -8.00 2.84 9.96
CA ASN A 159 -8.67 3.96 10.64
C ASN A 159 -7.73 5.09 11.12
N LEU A 160 -6.59 4.76 11.76
CA LEU A 160 -5.68 5.82 12.27
C LEU A 160 -4.91 6.52 11.15
N ALA A 161 -4.57 5.82 10.07
CA ALA A 161 -3.94 6.43 8.91
C ALA A 161 -4.87 7.47 8.26
N VAL A 162 -6.16 7.11 8.09
CA VAL A 162 -7.16 8.04 7.56
C VAL A 162 -7.38 9.20 8.54
N GLN A 163 -7.48 8.95 9.85
CA GLN A 163 -7.60 10.04 10.84
C GLN A 163 -6.41 11.01 10.79
N SER A 164 -5.19 10.50 10.58
CA SER A 164 -4.00 11.35 10.42
C SER A 164 -4.13 12.25 9.18
N SER A 165 -4.55 11.70 8.03
CA SER A 165 -4.78 12.48 6.81
C SER A 165 -5.91 13.51 6.93
N LEU A 166 -6.92 13.23 7.77
CA LEU A 166 -8.06 14.12 8.00
C LEU A 166 -7.73 15.30 8.93
N LYS A 167 -6.61 15.24 9.66
CA LYS A 167 -6.23 16.25 10.67
C LYS A 167 -6.16 17.66 10.09
N SER A 168 -5.69 17.80 8.84
CA SER A 168 -5.60 19.08 8.14
C SER A 168 -6.96 19.66 7.73
N TYR A 169 -8.02 18.86 7.73
CA TYR A 169 -9.38 19.25 7.35
C TYR A 169 -10.34 19.31 8.55
N GLU A 170 -9.84 19.08 9.77
CA GLU A 170 -10.67 18.85 10.95
C GLU A 170 -11.54 20.07 11.29
N THR A 171 -11.03 21.28 11.07
CA THR A 171 -11.79 22.52 11.27
C THR A 171 -12.99 22.62 10.32
N GLU A 172 -12.78 22.39 9.04
CA GLU A 172 -13.87 22.40 8.04
C GLU A 172 -14.85 21.25 8.24
N LEU A 173 -14.35 20.07 8.61
CA LEU A 173 -15.19 18.91 8.93
C LEU A 173 -16.04 19.15 10.17
N ASP A 174 -15.52 19.85 11.18
CA ASP A 174 -16.29 20.22 12.36
C ASP A 174 -17.34 21.30 12.06
N GLN A 175 -17.04 22.22 11.17
CA GLN A 175 -18.01 23.18 10.65
C GLN A 175 -19.16 22.48 9.94
N VAL A 176 -18.87 21.52 9.04
CA VAL A 176 -19.92 20.71 8.39
C VAL A 176 -20.70 19.89 9.39
N ASN A 177 -20.04 19.29 10.38
CA ASN A 177 -20.72 18.53 11.43
C ASN A 177 -21.68 19.41 12.24
N THR A 178 -21.27 20.62 12.58
CA THR A 178 -22.11 21.62 13.26
C THR A 178 -23.32 21.98 12.40
N LEU A 179 -23.11 22.27 11.11
CA LEU A 179 -24.20 22.50 10.16
C LEU A 179 -25.17 21.32 10.09
N MET A 180 -24.67 20.09 10.01
CA MET A 180 -25.47 18.87 9.98
C MET A 180 -26.29 18.69 11.25
N VAL A 181 -25.78 19.10 12.41
CA VAL A 181 -26.54 19.12 13.67
C VAL A 181 -27.66 20.16 13.62
N GLN A 182 -27.38 21.37 13.14
CA GLN A 182 -28.40 22.43 13.00
C GLN A 182 -29.52 22.04 12.05
N LEU A 183 -29.18 21.42 10.91
CA LEU A 183 -30.14 20.93 9.91
C LEU A 183 -31.04 19.80 10.45
N ARG A 184 -30.63 19.08 11.50
CA ARG A 184 -31.46 18.05 12.14
C ARG A 184 -32.47 18.61 13.14
N GLN A 185 -32.41 19.89 13.47
CA GLN A 185 -33.42 20.50 14.32
C GLN A 185 -34.79 20.48 13.63
N PRO A 186 -35.91 20.29 14.36
CA PRO A 186 -37.22 20.03 13.75
C PRO A 186 -37.64 21.05 12.69
N ASN A 187 -37.48 22.34 12.98
CA ASN A 187 -37.89 23.42 12.06
C ASN A 187 -37.00 23.45 10.80
N ASN A 188 -35.67 23.40 10.98
CA ASN A 188 -34.71 23.42 9.87
C ASN A 188 -34.83 22.15 9.00
N SER A 189 -35.06 21.00 9.63
CA SER A 189 -35.28 19.73 8.94
C SER A 189 -36.58 19.74 8.14
N ALA A 190 -37.65 20.33 8.68
CA ALA A 190 -38.92 20.46 7.96
C ALA A 190 -38.79 21.43 6.77
N GLU A 191 -38.00 22.50 6.92
CA GLU A 191 -37.73 23.44 5.83
C GLU A 191 -36.87 22.80 4.74
N LEU A 192 -35.79 22.12 5.10
CA LEU A 192 -34.91 21.41 4.17
C LEU A 192 -35.68 20.33 3.37
N ALA A 193 -36.61 19.63 4.03
CA ALA A 193 -37.43 18.58 3.40
C ALA A 193 -38.30 19.09 2.24
N LYS A 194 -38.54 20.40 2.14
CA LYS A 194 -39.24 21.00 0.98
C LYS A 194 -38.38 21.00 -0.29
N PHE A 195 -37.07 20.89 -0.14
CA PHE A 195 -36.10 21.02 -1.24
C PHE A 195 -35.36 19.72 -1.56
N THR A 196 -35.28 18.78 -0.61
CA THR A 196 -34.61 17.50 -0.80
C THR A 196 -35.20 16.39 0.08
N ASP A 197 -35.25 15.18 -0.44
CA ASP A 197 -35.62 13.98 0.32
C ASP A 197 -34.46 13.45 1.19
N LEU A 198 -33.24 13.96 0.97
CA LEU A 198 -32.04 13.50 1.65
C LEU A 198 -31.91 14.11 3.03
N ARG A 199 -31.83 13.26 4.06
CA ARG A 199 -31.68 13.70 5.45
C ARG A 199 -30.23 14.08 5.78
N PRO A 200 -29.99 15.08 6.63
CA PRO A 200 -28.66 15.38 7.15
C PRO A 200 -28.10 14.23 7.99
N VAL A 201 -26.79 13.98 7.90
CA VAL A 201 -26.07 12.93 8.65
C VAL A 201 -24.93 13.58 9.40
N LYS A 202 -24.73 13.21 10.67
CA LYS A 202 -23.58 13.67 11.48
C LYS A 202 -22.44 12.66 11.41
N ARG A 203 -21.20 13.12 11.57
CA ARG A 203 -20.05 12.22 11.70
C ARG A 203 -19.95 11.63 13.12
N ASN A 204 -19.34 10.47 13.21
CA ASN A 204 -18.71 9.93 14.42
C ASN A 204 -17.19 10.08 14.25
N ALA A 205 -16.57 10.95 15.06
CA ALA A 205 -15.14 11.28 14.96
C ALA A 205 -14.21 10.04 15.00
N THR A 206 -14.62 8.97 15.68
CA THR A 206 -13.81 7.74 15.80
C THR A 206 -13.88 6.82 14.58
N ARG A 207 -14.82 7.06 13.64
CA ARG A 207 -15.07 6.21 12.47
C ARG A 207 -15.00 7.02 11.18
N TRP A 208 -13.91 6.87 10.43
CA TRP A 208 -13.67 7.62 9.20
C TRP A 208 -14.79 7.44 8.14
N SER A 209 -15.41 6.27 8.07
CA SER A 209 -16.52 6.00 7.15
C SER A 209 -17.74 6.91 7.38
N SER A 210 -18.00 7.29 8.63
CA SER A 210 -19.07 8.25 8.95
C SER A 210 -18.72 9.69 8.55
N THR A 211 -17.43 10.06 8.58
CA THR A 211 -16.95 11.34 8.06
C THR A 211 -17.16 11.40 6.55
N ARG A 212 -16.86 10.30 5.84
CA ARG A 212 -17.14 10.17 4.40
C ARG A 212 -18.64 10.32 4.11
N GLU A 213 -19.50 9.57 4.81
CA GLU A 213 -20.94 9.63 4.59
C GLU A 213 -21.51 11.04 4.83
N MET A 214 -21.08 11.70 5.91
CA MET A 214 -21.45 13.09 6.20
C MET A 214 -21.01 14.03 5.07
N LEU A 215 -19.77 13.92 4.63
CA LEU A 215 -19.19 14.78 3.60
C LEU A 215 -19.90 14.58 2.25
N GLU A 216 -20.10 13.33 1.85
CA GLU A 216 -20.84 12.98 0.64
C GLU A 216 -22.28 13.52 0.69
N ARG A 217 -22.95 13.38 1.85
CA ARG A 217 -24.29 13.94 2.05
C ARG A 217 -24.27 15.46 1.89
N TYR A 218 -23.35 16.15 2.58
CA TYR A 218 -23.19 17.60 2.52
C TYR A 218 -23.03 18.09 1.09
N ILE A 219 -22.12 17.49 0.32
CA ILE A 219 -21.84 17.90 -1.06
C ILE A 219 -23.10 17.78 -1.92
N ARG A 220 -23.86 16.68 -1.78
CA ARG A 220 -25.10 16.44 -2.55
C ARG A 220 -26.20 17.45 -2.26
N ILE A 221 -26.42 17.81 -0.99
CA ILE A 221 -27.54 18.69 -0.59
C ILE A 221 -27.15 20.17 -0.45
N ARG A 222 -25.90 20.54 -0.75
CA ARG A 222 -25.38 21.89 -0.50
C ARG A 222 -26.20 22.99 -1.16
N SER A 223 -26.68 22.78 -2.39
CA SER A 223 -27.54 23.74 -3.09
C SER A 223 -28.88 23.94 -2.41
N ASP A 224 -29.40 22.91 -1.75
CA ASP A 224 -30.69 22.94 -1.06
C ASP A 224 -30.56 23.55 0.33
N ILE A 225 -29.47 23.27 1.04
CA ILE A 225 -29.14 23.91 2.32
C ILE A 225 -29.16 25.44 2.19
N ARG A 226 -28.63 25.98 1.08
CA ARG A 226 -28.60 27.43 0.81
C ARG A 226 -29.97 28.10 0.69
N LYS A 227 -31.05 27.32 0.56
CA LYS A 227 -32.43 27.82 0.53
C LYS A 227 -33.04 27.93 1.93
N VAL A 228 -32.36 27.41 2.96
CA VAL A 228 -32.80 27.45 4.36
C VAL A 228 -32.10 28.60 5.06
N GLU A 229 -32.75 29.76 5.15
CA GLU A 229 -32.18 31.00 5.72
C GLU A 229 -31.66 30.80 7.15
N ALA A 230 -32.37 30.02 7.98
CA ALA A 230 -32.04 29.81 9.38
C ALA A 230 -30.67 29.14 9.64
N VAL A 231 -30.05 28.56 8.61
CA VAL A 231 -28.72 27.91 8.72
C VAL A 231 -27.63 28.59 7.90
N GLU A 232 -27.91 29.75 7.30
CA GLU A 232 -26.97 30.45 6.39
C GLU A 232 -25.60 30.68 7.05
N ASP A 233 -25.59 31.15 8.30
CA ASP A 233 -24.38 31.42 9.08
C ASP A 233 -23.51 30.17 9.34
N TYR A 234 -24.10 28.98 9.25
CA TYR A 234 -23.41 27.71 9.46
C TYR A 234 -22.87 27.12 8.15
N VAL A 235 -23.25 27.65 6.99
CA VAL A 235 -22.84 27.10 5.69
C VAL A 235 -21.34 27.37 5.47
N PRO A 236 -20.51 26.33 5.23
CA PRO A 236 -19.10 26.53 4.94
C PRO A 236 -18.87 27.46 3.75
N SER A 237 -17.82 28.27 3.86
CA SER A 237 -17.42 29.20 2.80
C SER A 237 -17.16 28.48 1.48
N ALA A 238 -17.17 29.23 0.37
CA ALA A 238 -16.87 28.64 -0.94
C ALA A 238 -15.47 27.99 -0.99
N SER A 239 -14.50 28.52 -0.23
CA SER A 239 -13.16 27.93 -0.15
C SER A 239 -13.14 26.65 0.67
N ALA A 240 -13.79 26.65 1.85
CA ALA A 240 -13.91 25.45 2.68
C ALA A 240 -14.62 24.32 1.91
N HIS A 241 -15.67 24.65 1.17
CA HIS A 241 -16.35 23.68 0.30
C HIS A 241 -15.42 23.10 -0.77
N ARG A 242 -14.60 23.91 -1.44
CA ARG A 242 -13.65 23.40 -2.45
C ARG A 242 -12.60 22.48 -1.83
N ASN A 243 -12.07 22.83 -0.66
CA ASN A 243 -11.11 22.01 0.08
C ASN A 243 -11.73 20.65 0.44
N LEU A 244 -12.95 20.66 0.97
CA LEU A 244 -13.70 19.45 1.31
C LEU A 244 -14.11 18.62 0.09
N ALA A 245 -14.47 19.26 -1.02
CA ALA A 245 -14.78 18.55 -2.27
C ALA A 245 -13.53 17.89 -2.88
N ALA A 246 -12.34 18.46 -2.67
CA ALA A 246 -11.07 17.84 -3.07
C ALA A 246 -10.69 16.63 -2.21
N LEU A 247 -11.20 16.53 -0.97
CA LEU A 247 -11.00 15.39 -0.07
C LEU A 247 -11.89 14.18 -0.41
N ASP A 248 -13.06 14.39 -1.03
CA ASP A 248 -14.02 13.31 -1.35
C ASP A 248 -13.42 12.19 -2.23
N PRO A 249 -12.66 12.46 -3.30
CA PRO A 249 -11.98 11.43 -4.08
C PRO A 249 -11.02 10.57 -3.25
N ASP A 250 -10.23 11.17 -2.37
CA ASP A 250 -9.26 10.45 -1.53
C ASP A 250 -9.98 9.50 -0.56
N LEU A 251 -11.10 9.94 0.03
CA LEU A 251 -11.93 9.10 0.88
C LEU A 251 -12.61 7.94 0.13
N ARG A 252 -12.90 8.09 -1.17
CA ARG A 252 -13.42 7.00 -2.01
C ARG A 252 -12.36 5.94 -2.30
N VAL A 253 -11.10 6.33 -2.44
CA VAL A 253 -10.00 5.35 -2.61
C VAL A 253 -9.91 4.46 -1.38
N PHE A 254 -9.97 5.03 -0.18
CA PHE A 254 -10.00 4.27 1.07
C PHE A 254 -11.21 3.33 1.17
N ASP A 255 -12.38 3.77 0.72
CA ASP A 255 -13.60 2.95 0.69
C ASP A 255 -13.50 1.80 -0.30
N SER A 256 -12.95 2.05 -1.50
CA SER A 256 -12.69 1.01 -2.49
C SER A 256 -11.74 -0.06 -1.96
N VAL A 257 -10.69 0.33 -1.23
CA VAL A 257 -9.77 -0.63 -0.58
C VAL A 257 -10.51 -1.45 0.48
N CYS A 258 -11.34 -0.82 1.31
CA CYS A 258 -12.14 -1.55 2.30
C CYS A 258 -13.15 -2.52 1.67
N ASN A 259 -13.86 -2.12 0.61
CA ASN A 259 -14.84 -2.97 -0.05
C ASN A 259 -14.18 -4.17 -0.76
N VAL A 260 -13.05 -3.98 -1.44
CA VAL A 260 -12.30 -5.08 -2.07
C VAL A 260 -11.80 -6.10 -1.03
N VAL A 261 -11.43 -5.64 0.17
CA VAL A 261 -11.00 -6.53 1.26
C VAL A 261 -12.19 -7.28 1.88
N LEU A 262 -13.38 -6.66 1.94
CA LEU A 262 -14.61 -7.28 2.45
C LEU A 262 -15.27 -8.23 1.45
N GLU A 263 -15.04 -8.05 0.14
CA GLU A 263 -15.57 -8.89 -0.93
C GLU A 263 -14.71 -10.12 -1.22
N ILE A 264 -13.59 -10.33 -0.52
CA ILE A 264 -12.91 -11.63 -0.54
C ILE A 264 -13.91 -12.65 0.02
N PRO A 265 -14.42 -13.59 -0.80
CA PRO A 265 -15.40 -14.55 -0.32
C PRO A 265 -14.79 -15.28 0.87
N GLY A 266 -15.48 -15.24 2.00
CA GLY A 266 -15.19 -16.08 3.14
C GLY A 266 -15.43 -17.54 2.77
N GLU A 267 -14.46 -18.14 2.10
CA GLU A 267 -14.28 -19.59 2.06
C GLU A 267 -13.19 -19.93 3.07
N LEU A 268 -13.66 -20.14 4.30
CA LEU A 268 -13.01 -20.97 5.32
C LEU A 268 -13.53 -22.40 5.17
#